data_AF-A0A0F4YQ75-F1
#
_entry.id   AF-A0A0F4YQ75-F1
#
_cell.length_a   1.000
_cell.length_b   1.000
_cell.length_c   1.000
_cell.angle_alpha   90.00
_cell.angle_beta   90.00
_cell.angle_gamma   90.00
#
_symmetry.space_group_name_H-M   'P 1'
#
loop_
_entity.id
_entity.type
_entity.pdbx_description
1 polymer ?
#
loop_
_entity_poly.entity_id
_entity_poly.type
_entity_poly.pdbx_seq_one_letter_code
_entity_poly.pdbx_strand_id
1 'polypeptide(L)'
;MAASTAARDKGKLSLFLYYLPIRVLAILAAIYRQPTGLLGRVQVNPAEITRWANSSALNNGRCKVNYAANACEDVRIHFASNTAFLACGDPVGRTHWYPPACVHDASKRSEASFRESIFKYDILSKRTTELRIEGLEGDFVTHGIDLYNFPDDSQPLLQPPYAEESH
;
A
#
# COMPACT_ATOMS: atom_id res chain seq x y z
N MET A 1 -50.78 36.02 -63.90
CA MET A 1 -49.78 34.93 -63.95
C MET A 1 -49.08 34.87 -62.61
N ALA A 2 -49.26 33.79 -61.86
CA ALA A 2 -48.64 33.57 -60.56
C ALA A 2 -47.30 32.84 -60.75
N ALA A 3 -46.24 33.28 -60.06
CA ALA A 3 -44.97 32.58 -59.98
C ALA A 3 -44.68 32.25 -58.51
N SER A 4 -44.79 30.95 -58.21
CA SER A 4 -44.34 30.30 -56.99
C SER A 4 -42.83 30.07 -57.06
N THR A 5 -42.09 30.44 -56.01
CA THR A 5 -40.73 29.92 -55.79
C THR A 5 -40.52 29.61 -54.31
N ALA A 6 -40.67 28.32 -53.97
CA ALA A 6 -40.15 27.73 -52.75
C ALA A 6 -38.62 27.70 -52.82
N ALA A 7 -37.97 28.60 -52.08
CA ALA A 7 -36.52 28.60 -51.90
C ALA A 7 -36.14 27.56 -50.83
N ARG A 8 -35.33 26.59 -51.27
CA ARG A 8 -34.97 25.34 -50.62
C ARG A 8 -33.85 25.59 -49.60
N ASP A 9 -34.13 25.38 -48.32
CA ASP A 9 -33.21 25.48 -47.18
C ASP A 9 -32.12 24.38 -47.23
N LYS A 10 -31.12 24.54 -48.11
CA LYS A 10 -30.00 23.59 -48.28
C LYS A 10 -28.73 23.98 -47.51
N GLY A 11 -28.67 25.18 -46.94
CA GLY A 11 -27.47 25.71 -46.29
C GLY A 11 -27.23 25.18 -44.88
N LYS A 12 -28.30 24.83 -44.14
CA LYS A 12 -28.19 24.41 -42.73
C LYS A 12 -27.78 22.94 -42.58
N LEU A 13 -28.20 22.06 -43.49
CA LEU A 13 -27.92 20.62 -43.40
C LEU A 13 -26.42 20.30 -43.58
N SER A 14 -25.68 21.14 -44.31
CA SER A 14 -24.26 20.93 -44.59
C SER A 14 -23.36 21.25 -43.39
N LEU A 15 -23.70 22.22 -42.54
CA LEU A 15 -22.86 22.55 -41.38
C LEU A 15 -22.92 21.48 -40.28
N PHE A 16 -24.08 20.86 -40.06
CA PHE A 16 -24.25 19.85 -39.03
C PHE A 16 -23.41 18.58 -39.27
N LEU A 17 -23.24 18.18 -40.54
CA LEU A 17 -22.46 17.00 -40.91
C LEU A 17 -20.95 17.14 -40.65
N TYR A 18 -20.41 18.37 -40.65
CA TYR A 18 -19.01 18.63 -40.32
C TYR A 18 -18.79 18.91 -38.83
N TYR A 19 -19.75 19.52 -38.15
CA TYR A 19 -19.62 19.83 -36.72
C TYR A 19 -19.74 18.61 -35.80
N LEU A 20 -20.56 17.63 -36.17
CA LEU A 20 -20.74 16.41 -35.37
C LEU A 20 -19.46 15.57 -35.21
N PRO A 21 -18.72 15.21 -36.29
CA PRO A 21 -17.50 14.41 -36.14
C PRO A 21 -16.38 15.17 -35.42
N ILE A 22 -16.30 16.50 -35.58
CA ILE A 22 -15.32 17.34 -34.86
C ILE A 22 -15.63 17.36 -33.36
N ARG A 23 -16.91 17.47 -32.97
CA ARG A 23 -17.33 17.39 -31.56
C ARG A 23 -17.04 16.01 -30.96
N VAL A 24 -17.32 14.93 -31.70
CA VAL A 24 -17.04 13.57 -31.24
C VAL A 24 -15.54 13.33 -31.06
N LEU A 25 -14.71 13.76 -32.02
CA LEU A 25 -13.25 13.67 -31.92
C LEU A 25 -12.69 14.50 -30.76
N ALA A 26 -13.22 15.71 -30.51
CA ALA A 26 -12.82 16.53 -29.39
C ALA A 26 -13.17 15.89 -28.04
N ILE A 27 -14.34 15.25 -27.93
CA ILE A 27 -14.75 14.51 -26.73
C ILE A 27 -13.88 13.28 -26.51
N LEU A 28 -13.62 12.49 -27.56
CA LEU A 28 -12.73 11.32 -27.47
C LEU A 28 -11.29 11.72 -27.13
N ALA A 29 -10.78 12.81 -27.69
CA ALA A 29 -9.45 13.34 -27.34
C ALA A 29 -9.41 13.86 -25.89
N ALA A 30 -10.50 14.44 -25.39
CA ALA A 30 -10.60 14.86 -23.98
C ALA A 30 -10.67 13.67 -23.03
N ILE A 31 -11.37 12.59 -23.41
CA ILE A 31 -11.42 11.32 -22.66
C ILE A 31 -10.04 10.64 -22.68
N TYR A 32 -9.37 10.59 -23.83
CA TYR A 32 -8.04 9.99 -23.97
C TYR A 32 -6.94 10.81 -23.28
N ARG A 33 -7.10 12.14 -23.18
CA ARG A 33 -6.23 13.02 -22.41
C ARG A 33 -6.55 13.08 -20.93
N GLN A 34 -7.64 12.45 -20.46
CA GLN A 34 -7.81 12.31 -19.03
C GLN A 34 -6.66 11.44 -18.52
N PRO A 35 -5.85 11.94 -17.58
CA PRO A 35 -4.82 11.12 -16.98
C PRO A 35 -5.53 9.91 -16.40
N THR A 36 -4.97 8.73 -16.60
CA THR A 36 -5.43 7.41 -16.14
C THR A 36 -5.58 7.28 -14.60
N GLY A 37 -5.68 8.39 -13.88
CA GLY A 37 -5.83 8.48 -12.43
C GLY A 37 -7.27 8.40 -11.91
N LEU A 38 -8.29 8.19 -12.76
CA LEU A 38 -9.68 8.07 -12.29
C LEU A 38 -10.08 6.64 -11.82
N LEU A 39 -9.19 5.66 -11.96
CA LEU A 39 -9.39 4.30 -11.45
C LEU A 39 -8.30 3.98 -10.41
N GLY A 40 -8.59 4.20 -9.13
CA GLY A 40 -7.87 3.50 -8.05
C GLY A 40 -7.09 4.34 -7.04
N ARG A 41 -7.11 5.67 -7.07
CA ARG A 41 -6.52 6.47 -5.98
C ARG A 41 -7.59 6.83 -4.95
N VAL A 42 -7.71 6.01 -3.91
CA VAL A 42 -8.35 6.43 -2.66
C VAL A 42 -7.50 7.57 -2.10
N GLN A 43 -8.01 8.80 -2.20
CA GLN A 43 -7.41 9.93 -1.50
C GLN A 43 -7.73 9.79 -0.02
N VAL A 44 -6.86 9.12 0.72
CA VAL A 44 -6.93 9.13 2.18
C VAL A 44 -6.47 10.50 2.65
N ASN A 45 -7.36 11.26 3.26
CA ASN A 45 -6.99 12.53 3.86
C ASN A 45 -6.05 12.25 5.04
N PRO A 46 -4.81 12.76 5.06
CA PRO A 46 -3.91 12.57 6.20
C PRO A 46 -4.51 13.07 7.53
N ALA A 47 -5.43 14.04 7.47
CA ALA A 47 -6.17 14.54 8.63
C ALA A 47 -7.27 13.58 9.14
N GLU A 48 -7.63 12.52 8.41
CA GLU A 48 -8.43 11.40 8.95
C GLU A 48 -7.55 10.35 9.65
N ILE A 49 -6.27 10.27 9.29
CA ILE A 49 -5.27 9.40 9.95
C ILE A 49 -4.90 9.95 11.35
N THR A 50 -5.10 11.25 11.59
CA THR A 50 -4.91 11.88 12.91
C THR A 50 -6.03 11.56 13.92
N ARG A 51 -6.97 10.63 13.61
CA ARG A 51 -8.00 10.12 14.55
C ARG A 51 -7.40 9.62 15.88
N TRP A 52 -6.10 9.37 15.95
CA TRP A 52 -5.34 8.95 17.14
C TRP A 52 -4.55 10.06 17.84
N ALA A 53 -4.73 11.34 17.47
CA ALA A 53 -3.99 12.47 18.05
C ALA A 53 -4.23 12.66 19.56
N ASN A 54 -5.30 12.10 20.10
CA ASN A 54 -5.63 12.10 21.54
C ASN A 54 -5.22 10.81 22.27
N SER A 55 -4.48 9.91 21.64
CA SER A 55 -3.98 8.70 22.31
C SER A 55 -2.97 9.08 23.40
N SER A 56 -3.23 8.65 24.63
CA SER A 56 -2.29 8.80 25.75
C SER A 56 -1.51 7.51 26.00
N ALA A 57 -0.41 7.62 26.74
CA ALA A 57 0.37 6.48 27.18
C ALA A 57 -0.51 5.55 28.05
N LEU A 58 -0.74 4.33 27.59
CA LEU A 58 -1.51 3.31 28.33
C LEU A 58 -0.57 2.18 28.76
N ASN A 59 -0.40 2.01 30.07
CA ASN A 59 0.32 0.89 30.70
C ASN A 59 1.75 0.62 30.16
N ASN A 60 2.40 1.64 29.57
CA ASN A 60 3.70 1.50 28.93
C ASN A 60 4.90 1.74 29.86
N GLY A 61 4.68 1.93 31.18
CA GLY A 61 5.74 2.24 32.15
C GLY A 61 6.80 1.13 32.32
N ARG A 62 6.57 -0.07 31.76
CA ARG A 62 7.54 -1.18 31.74
C ARG A 62 8.02 -1.54 30.34
N CYS A 63 7.62 -0.78 29.32
CA CYS A 63 8.08 -0.99 27.96
C CYS A 63 9.55 -0.65 27.82
N LYS A 64 10.24 -1.39 26.96
CA LYS A 64 11.63 -1.10 26.56
C LYS A 64 11.67 -0.93 25.06
N VAL A 65 12.37 0.08 24.60
CA VAL A 65 12.64 0.27 23.18
C VAL A 65 13.80 -0.63 22.78
N ASN A 66 13.63 -1.36 21.68
CA ASN A 66 14.68 -2.17 21.08
C ASN A 66 15.27 -1.42 19.88
N TYR A 67 16.45 -0.82 20.06
CA TYR A 67 17.10 -0.02 19.02
C TYR A 67 17.86 -0.87 17.98
N ALA A 68 17.97 -2.19 18.19
CA ALA A 68 18.67 -3.07 17.27
C ALA A 68 17.85 -3.38 16.00
N ALA A 69 16.53 -3.16 16.03
CA ALA A 69 15.62 -3.31 14.90
C ALA A 69 14.67 -2.11 14.89
N ASN A 70 14.59 -1.39 13.76
CA ASN A 70 13.87 -0.11 13.69
C ASN A 70 12.79 -0.14 12.61
N ALA A 71 11.81 0.74 12.76
CA ALA A 71 10.71 0.94 11.81
C ALA A 71 10.00 -0.36 11.40
N CYS A 72 9.82 -1.30 12.34
CA CYS A 72 9.20 -2.58 12.06
C CYS A 72 7.70 -2.42 11.84
N GLU A 73 7.18 -2.97 10.73
CA GLU A 73 5.75 -2.87 10.41
C GLU A 73 4.97 -4.10 10.88
N ASP A 74 5.54 -5.30 10.74
CA ASP A 74 4.93 -6.54 11.19
C ASP A 74 5.84 -7.34 12.15
N VAL A 75 5.20 -8.06 13.07
CA VAL A 75 5.85 -8.93 14.06
C VAL A 75 5.07 -10.23 14.19
N ARG A 76 5.74 -11.36 14.01
CA ARG A 76 5.14 -12.70 14.17
C ARG A 76 5.82 -13.45 15.30
N ILE A 77 5.03 -13.97 16.23
CA ILE A 77 5.55 -14.74 17.37
C ILE A 77 5.43 -16.22 17.07
N HIS A 78 6.57 -16.91 17.01
CA HIS A 78 6.64 -18.36 17.04
C HIS A 78 6.67 -18.83 18.49
N PHE A 79 5.51 -19.25 19.01
CA PHE A 79 5.36 -19.62 20.41
C PHE A 79 6.26 -20.78 20.83
N ALA A 80 6.38 -21.82 19.99
CA ALA A 80 7.14 -23.02 20.33
C ALA A 80 8.63 -22.72 20.62
N SER A 81 9.21 -21.73 19.92
CA SER A 81 10.61 -21.31 20.13
C SER A 81 10.76 -20.02 20.93
N ASN A 82 9.69 -19.45 21.49
CA ASN A 82 9.70 -18.15 22.18
C ASN A 82 10.41 -17.05 21.37
N THR A 83 10.21 -17.04 20.05
CA THR A 83 10.91 -16.14 19.13
C THR A 83 9.92 -15.23 18.44
N ALA A 84 10.17 -13.92 18.45
CA ALA A 84 9.47 -12.97 17.59
C ALA A 84 10.31 -12.71 16.33
N PHE A 85 9.70 -12.81 15.16
CA PHE A 85 10.29 -12.40 13.89
C PHE A 85 9.73 -11.03 13.53
N LEU A 86 10.57 -10.14 13.02
CA LEU A 86 10.22 -8.74 12.77
C LEU A 86 10.61 -8.33 11.36
N ALA A 87 9.68 -7.69 10.66
CA ALA A 87 9.88 -7.09 9.33
C ALA A 87 10.20 -5.61 9.50
N CYS A 88 11.48 -5.24 9.34
CA CYS A 88 12.00 -3.93 9.75
C CYS A 88 12.73 -3.24 8.61
N GLY A 89 12.91 -1.92 8.72
CA GLY A 89 13.53 -1.13 7.67
C GLY A 89 14.26 0.10 8.19
N ASP A 90 14.69 0.95 7.27
CA ASP A 90 15.31 2.23 7.60
C ASP A 90 14.24 3.25 8.02
N PRO A 91 14.22 3.72 9.28
CA PRO A 91 13.24 4.70 9.74
C PRO A 91 13.29 5.99 8.91
N VAL A 92 14.46 6.44 8.47
CA VAL A 92 14.60 7.68 7.70
C VAL A 92 14.10 7.47 6.27
N GLY A 93 14.59 6.43 5.58
CA GLY A 93 14.19 6.09 4.23
C GLY A 93 12.68 5.85 4.08
N ARG A 94 12.03 5.23 5.09
CA ARG A 94 10.56 5.04 5.09
C ARG A 94 9.78 6.35 5.21
N THR A 95 10.36 7.44 5.72
CA THR A 95 9.71 8.77 5.68
C THR A 95 9.68 9.39 4.27
N HIS A 96 10.45 8.83 3.33
CA HIS A 96 10.54 9.29 1.95
C HIS A 96 9.86 8.33 0.98
N TRP A 97 9.95 7.03 1.21
CA TRP A 97 9.27 6.03 0.40
C TRP A 97 8.82 4.84 1.25
N TYR A 98 7.50 4.72 1.41
CA TYR A 98 6.82 3.60 2.05
C TYR A 98 5.34 3.60 1.59
N PRO A 99 5.02 2.89 0.49
CA PRO A 99 3.70 2.95 -0.13
C PRO A 99 2.51 2.67 0.80
N PRO A 100 2.59 1.73 1.78
CA PRO A 100 1.48 1.50 2.71
C PRO A 100 1.13 2.70 3.59
N ALA A 101 2.10 3.60 3.85
CA ALA A 101 1.88 4.86 4.56
C ALA A 101 1.55 6.02 3.60
N CYS A 102 1.21 5.71 2.35
CA CYS A 102 0.97 6.69 1.28
C CYS A 102 2.18 7.59 0.95
N VAL A 103 3.41 7.15 1.27
CA VAL A 103 4.63 7.90 0.98
C VAL A 103 5.34 7.31 -0.24
N HIS A 104 5.57 8.10 -1.29
CA HIS A 104 5.94 7.60 -2.62
C HIS A 104 7.14 8.31 -3.28
N ASP A 105 7.99 9.02 -2.51
CA ASP A 105 9.13 9.76 -3.04
C ASP A 105 10.42 8.92 -3.00
N ALA A 106 10.55 8.02 -3.98
CA ALA A 106 11.70 7.12 -4.08
C ALA A 106 13.01 7.89 -4.26
N SER A 107 12.96 9.05 -4.92
CA SER A 107 14.15 9.86 -5.22
C SER A 107 14.84 10.43 -3.98
N LYS A 108 14.13 10.52 -2.85
CA LYS A 108 14.68 10.95 -1.56
C LYS A 108 15.15 9.82 -0.67
N ARG A 109 14.95 8.57 -1.09
CA ARG A 109 15.44 7.39 -0.38
C ARG A 109 16.83 7.05 -0.92
N SER A 110 17.76 6.64 -0.05
CA SER A 110 19.08 6.22 -0.51
C SER A 110 18.98 4.83 -1.15
N GLU A 111 19.71 4.59 -2.24
CA GLU A 111 19.73 3.29 -2.93
C GLU A 111 20.06 2.13 -1.96
N ALA A 112 21.03 2.34 -1.06
CA ALA A 112 21.42 1.35 -0.06
C ALA A 112 20.29 1.01 0.92
N SER A 113 19.32 1.90 1.14
CA SER A 113 18.20 1.65 2.06
C SER A 113 17.08 0.82 1.44
N PHE A 114 17.09 0.54 0.13
CA PHE A 114 16.19 -0.44 -0.50
C PHE A 114 16.63 -1.89 -0.21
N ARG A 115 17.47 -2.10 0.80
CA ARG A 115 17.85 -3.42 1.33
C ARG A 115 17.51 -3.44 2.82
N GLU A 116 16.28 -3.77 3.11
CA GLU A 116 15.77 -3.89 4.47
C GLU A 116 16.09 -5.26 5.09
N SER A 117 15.77 -5.45 6.37
CA SER A 117 16.22 -6.63 7.11
C SER A 117 15.10 -7.27 7.91
N ILE A 118 15.12 -8.61 7.97
CA ILE A 118 14.29 -9.37 8.90
C ILE A 118 15.11 -9.61 10.16
N PHE A 119 14.51 -9.45 11.33
CA PHE A 119 15.15 -9.75 12.60
C PHE A 119 14.45 -10.90 13.30
N LYS A 120 15.19 -11.65 14.10
CA LYS A 120 14.62 -12.47 15.17
C LYS A 120 14.94 -11.85 16.52
N TYR A 121 13.99 -11.93 17.43
CA TYR A 121 14.10 -11.52 18.81
C TYR A 121 13.75 -12.71 19.70
N ASP A 122 14.75 -13.21 20.42
CA ASP A 122 14.55 -14.23 21.43
C ASP A 122 13.96 -13.58 22.69
N ILE A 123 12.74 -13.96 23.05
CA ILE A 123 11.96 -13.28 24.09
C ILE A 123 12.55 -13.51 25.48
N LEU A 124 13.15 -14.69 25.71
CA LEU A 124 13.66 -15.10 27.01
C LEU A 124 15.02 -14.45 27.30
N SER A 125 15.97 -14.60 26.38
CA SER A 125 17.31 -14.02 26.46
C SER A 125 17.36 -12.54 26.10
N LYS A 126 16.28 -12.00 25.51
CA LYS A 126 16.14 -10.61 25.05
C LYS A 126 17.18 -10.24 24.00
N ARG A 127 17.60 -11.20 23.19
CA ARG A 127 18.60 -11.01 22.14
C ARG A 127 17.94 -10.79 20.79
N THR A 128 18.27 -9.67 20.15
CA THR A 128 17.95 -9.41 18.75
C THR A 128 19.07 -9.96 17.86
N THR A 129 18.71 -10.54 16.71
CA THR A 129 19.67 -11.00 15.70
C THR A 129 19.09 -10.73 14.33
N GLU A 130 19.84 -10.03 13.49
CA GLU A 130 19.50 -9.84 12.09
C GLU A 130 19.60 -11.16 11.35
N LEU A 131 18.60 -11.47 10.52
CA LEU A 131 18.58 -12.64 9.66
C LEU A 131 19.11 -12.27 8.28
N ARG A 132 19.99 -13.12 7.77
CA ARG A 132 20.49 -13.01 6.41
C ARG A 132 19.47 -13.63 5.45
N ILE A 133 19.11 -12.88 4.42
CA ILE A 133 18.36 -13.40 3.28
C ILE A 133 19.38 -13.88 2.25
N GLU A 134 19.21 -15.11 1.79
CA GLU A 134 20.09 -15.74 0.82
C GLU A 134 19.36 -15.91 -0.51
N GLY A 135 20.09 -15.69 -1.62
CA GLY A 135 19.54 -15.88 -2.97
C GLY A 135 18.61 -14.77 -3.48
N LEU A 136 18.49 -13.64 -2.77
CA LEU A 136 17.73 -12.47 -3.21
C LEU A 136 18.65 -11.37 -3.76
N GLU A 137 18.57 -11.15 -5.07
CA GLU A 137 19.22 -10.04 -5.77
C GLU A 137 18.21 -8.90 -6.02
N GLY A 138 18.67 -7.65 -5.93
CA GLY A 138 17.84 -6.44 -6.11
C GLY A 138 17.09 -5.98 -4.85
N ASP A 139 16.23 -4.98 -5.02
CA ASP A 139 15.58 -4.30 -3.90
C ASP A 139 14.74 -5.24 -3.04
N PHE A 140 14.82 -5.02 -1.73
CA PHE A 140 14.07 -5.72 -0.71
C PHE A 140 13.53 -4.72 0.30
N VAL A 141 12.23 -4.46 0.22
CA VAL A 141 11.49 -3.62 1.17
C VAL A 141 10.45 -4.49 1.86
N THR A 142 10.58 -4.60 3.16
CA THR A 142 9.69 -5.41 3.99
C THR A 142 8.40 -4.66 4.29
N HIS A 143 7.30 -5.41 4.33
CA HIS A 143 6.03 -4.94 4.85
C HIS A 143 5.62 -5.95 5.93
N GLY A 144 4.82 -6.94 5.54
CA GLY A 144 4.46 -8.08 6.38
C GLY A 144 5.41 -9.26 6.27
N ILE A 145 5.35 -10.14 7.25
CA ILE A 145 5.94 -11.48 7.24
C ILE A 145 4.94 -12.46 7.84
N ASP A 146 5.02 -13.73 7.45
CA ASP A 146 4.27 -14.80 8.10
C ASP A 146 5.16 -16.02 8.31
N LEU A 147 4.73 -16.91 9.20
CA LEU A 147 5.46 -18.12 9.56
C LEU A 147 4.75 -19.33 8.99
N TYR A 148 5.47 -20.09 8.17
CA TYR A 148 5.01 -21.37 7.68
C TYR A 148 5.69 -22.49 8.47
N ASN A 149 4.91 -23.29 9.19
CA ASN A 149 5.41 -24.42 9.98
C ASN A 149 5.23 -25.72 9.19
N PHE A 150 6.22 -26.60 9.23
CA PHE A 150 6.08 -27.92 8.61
C PHE A 150 5.23 -28.84 9.50
N PRO A 151 4.42 -29.73 8.90
CA PRO A 151 3.56 -30.65 9.65
C PRO A 151 4.31 -31.61 10.59
N ASP A 152 5.54 -31.98 10.27
CA ASP A 152 6.38 -32.89 11.06
C ASP A 152 7.18 -32.20 12.17
N ASP A 153 7.16 -30.87 12.24
CA ASP A 153 7.73 -30.12 13.37
C ASP A 153 6.74 -30.19 14.53
N SER A 154 6.83 -31.27 15.31
CA SER A 154 5.88 -31.62 16.36
C SER A 154 5.62 -30.49 17.36
N GLN A 155 4.49 -29.80 17.18
CA GLN A 155 3.67 -29.25 18.26
C GLN A 155 2.19 -29.54 17.97
N PRO A 156 1.38 -29.81 19.01
CA PRO A 156 -0.03 -30.09 18.84
C PRO A 156 -0.70 -28.87 18.21
N LEU A 157 -1.60 -29.12 17.25
CA LEU A 157 -2.58 -28.15 16.82
C LEU A 157 -3.32 -27.62 18.07
N LEU A 158 -2.92 -26.46 18.58
CA LEU A 158 -3.88 -25.59 19.26
C LEU A 158 -4.83 -25.12 18.17
N GLN A 159 -5.81 -25.97 17.88
CA GLN A 159 -7.03 -25.58 17.21
C GLN A 159 -7.56 -24.36 17.98
N PRO A 160 -7.81 -23.21 17.32
CA PRO A 160 -8.48 -22.12 17.99
C PRO A 160 -9.89 -22.59 18.39
N PRO A 161 -10.33 -22.43 19.66
CA PRO A 161 -11.74 -22.46 19.98
C PRO A 161 -12.36 -21.13 19.55
N TYR A 162 -12.40 -20.87 18.25
CA TYR A 162 -13.21 -19.80 17.66
C TYR A 162 -13.92 -20.39 16.44
N ALA A 163 -14.65 -21.48 16.68
CA ALA A 163 -15.80 -21.79 15.87
C ALA A 163 -16.87 -20.73 16.16
N GLU A 164 -17.49 -20.24 15.10
CA GLU A 164 -18.60 -19.30 15.08
C GLU A 164 -19.60 -19.50 16.23
N GLU A 165 -19.79 -18.47 17.05
CA GLU A 165 -21.09 -18.22 17.68
C GLU A 165 -21.76 -17.09 16.90
N SER A 166 -22.59 -17.51 15.94
CA SER A 166 -23.63 -16.69 15.34
C SER A 166 -24.76 -16.48 16.36
N HIS A 167 -24.95 -15.22 16.78
CA HIS A 167 -26.20 -14.73 17.33
C HIS A 167 -26.88 -13.81 16.30
#